data_AF-A0A368NK68-F1
#
_entry.id   AF-A0A368NK68-F1
#
_cell.length_a   1.000
_cell.length_b   1.000
_cell.length_c   1.000
_cell.angle_alpha   90.00
_cell.angle_beta   90.00
_cell.angle_gamma   90.00
#
_symmetry.space_group_name_H-M   'P 1'
#
loop_
_entity.id
_entity.type
_entity.pdbx_description
1 polymer ?
#
loop_
_entity_poly.entity_id
_entity_poly.type
_entity_poly.pdbx_seq_one_letter_code
_entity_poly.pdbx_strand_id
1 'polypeptide(L)'
;MATHSMTIPTDMTNSADRTGRDRLIDTAELIDRMAHDLKASSDANLPHCYFVEQAKLRLAGLHGREHRTNDAHKMVSKNTVNGPSSVFYAWAMPE
;
A
#
# COMPACT_ATOMS: atom_id res chain seq x y z
N MET A 1 33.00 -17.48 52.99
CA MET A 1 31.78 -17.26 52.18
C MET A 1 32.24 -16.79 50.81
N ALA A 2 32.07 -17.62 49.78
CA ALA A 2 32.50 -17.33 48.41
C ALA A 2 31.26 -17.17 47.53
N THR A 3 31.00 -15.95 47.07
CA THR A 3 29.86 -15.62 46.20
C THR A 3 30.26 -14.55 45.21
N HIS A 4 30.86 -14.92 44.08
CA HIS A 4 30.79 -14.11 42.86
C HIS A 4 30.71 -15.04 41.66
N SER A 5 29.47 -15.31 41.28
CA SER A 5 29.05 -16.14 40.17
C SER A 5 29.52 -15.53 38.84
N MET A 6 30.11 -16.37 37.99
CA MET A 6 30.23 -16.08 36.57
C MET A 6 28.84 -16.14 35.93
N THR A 7 28.46 -15.09 35.19
CA THR A 7 27.51 -15.24 34.09
C THR A 7 28.00 -14.42 32.91
N ILE A 8 28.24 -15.15 31.83
CA ILE A 8 28.78 -14.71 30.54
C ILE A 8 27.77 -13.77 29.87
N PRO A 9 28.22 -12.71 29.16
CA PRO A 9 27.32 -11.84 28.40
C PRO A 9 26.61 -12.68 27.33
N THR A 10 25.29 -12.85 27.50
CA THR A 10 24.43 -13.40 26.46
C THR A 10 24.33 -12.38 25.33
N ASP A 11 25.00 -12.73 24.25
CA ASP A 11 24.75 -12.34 22.88
C ASP A 11 23.27 -11.98 22.66
N MET A 12 22.95 -10.69 22.72
CA MET A 12 21.69 -10.20 22.16
C MET A 12 22.00 -9.77 20.74
N THR A 13 22.18 -10.80 19.92
CA THR A 13 21.97 -10.83 18.49
C THR A 13 20.78 -9.93 18.12
N ASN A 14 21.10 -8.69 17.77
CA ASN A 14 20.28 -7.85 16.91
C ASN A 14 21.06 -7.68 15.59
N SER A 15 21.43 -8.83 15.00
CA SER A 15 21.99 -8.96 13.65
C SER A 15 21.02 -9.66 12.69
N ALA A 16 19.72 -9.40 12.86
CA ALA A 16 18.73 -9.59 11.81
C ALA A 16 17.93 -8.29 11.79
N ASP A 17 18.02 -7.37 10.83
CA ASP A 17 17.99 -7.60 9.39
C ASP A 17 18.34 -6.27 8.68
N ARG A 18 19.58 -5.79 8.83
CA ARG A 18 20.08 -4.61 8.07
C ARG A 18 20.91 -5.00 6.84
N THR A 19 20.95 -6.30 6.54
CA THR A 19 21.70 -6.94 5.45
C THR A 19 20.75 -7.47 4.36
N GLY A 20 19.66 -6.75 4.10
CA GLY A 20 18.75 -7.00 2.97
C GLY A 20 18.88 -5.98 1.83
N ARG A 21 19.89 -5.10 1.87
CA ARG A 21 19.99 -3.92 1.00
C ARG A 21 20.42 -4.17 -0.46
N ASP A 22 20.52 -5.42 -0.87
CA ASP A 22 20.79 -5.79 -2.27
C ASP A 22 20.07 -7.10 -2.68
N ARG A 23 18.98 -7.44 -1.99
CA ARG A 23 18.04 -8.42 -2.53
C ARG A 23 17.27 -7.70 -3.63
N LEU A 24 17.32 -8.21 -4.86
CA LEU A 24 16.37 -7.83 -5.91
C LEU A 24 14.96 -8.04 -5.35
N ILE A 25 14.36 -7.00 -4.77
CA ILE A 25 13.04 -7.07 -4.16
C ILE A 25 12.05 -7.31 -5.29
N ASP A 26 11.24 -8.36 -5.15
CA ASP A 26 10.17 -8.60 -6.09
C ASP A 26 9.19 -7.42 -6.10
N THR A 27 8.66 -7.09 -7.28
CA THR A 27 7.73 -5.97 -7.45
C THR A 27 6.51 -6.09 -6.54
N ALA A 28 6.01 -7.29 -6.27
CA ALA A 28 4.91 -7.53 -5.34
C ALA A 28 5.32 -7.21 -3.89
N GLU A 29 6.49 -7.67 -3.46
CA GLU A 29 7.01 -7.41 -2.11
C GLU A 29 7.26 -5.90 -1.88
N LEU A 30 7.74 -5.19 -2.90
CA LEU A 30 7.90 -3.73 -2.85
C LEU A 30 6.55 -3.02 -2.65
N ILE A 31 5.52 -3.44 -3.41
CA ILE A 31 4.17 -2.90 -3.30
C ILE A 31 3.60 -3.13 -1.90
N ASP A 32 3.74 -4.34 -1.36
CA ASP A 32 3.21 -4.69 -0.04
C ASP A 32 3.89 -3.90 1.08
N ARG A 33 5.22 -3.74 1.01
CA ARG A 33 5.98 -2.89 1.95
C ARG A 33 5.48 -1.44 1.91
N MET A 34 5.33 -0.86 0.71
CA MET A 34 4.80 0.49 0.57
C MET A 34 3.34 0.61 1.04
N ALA A 35 2.51 -0.40 0.79
CA ALA A 35 1.13 -0.43 1.24
C ALA A 35 1.04 -0.48 2.77
N HIS A 36 1.95 -1.22 3.42
CA HIS A 36 2.05 -1.27 4.86
C HIS A 36 2.48 0.09 5.44
N ASP A 37 3.50 0.72 4.86
CA ASP A 37 3.96 2.06 5.27
C ASP A 37 2.87 3.13 5.07
N LEU A 38 2.14 3.06 3.95
CA LEU A 38 1.00 3.93 3.66
C LEU A 38 -0.09 3.78 4.70
N LYS A 39 -0.43 2.54 5.08
CA LYS A 39 -1.43 2.25 6.10
C LYS A 39 -0.98 2.75 7.48
N ALA A 40 0.29 2.55 7.83
CA ALA A 40 0.85 3.01 9.10
C ALA A 40 0.89 4.54 9.21
N SER A 41 1.11 5.23 8.09
CA SER A 41 1.09 6.70 8.03
C SER A 41 -0.32 7.31 7.95
N SER A 42 -1.32 6.51 7.56
CA SER A 42 -2.68 6.96 7.38
C SER A 42 -3.50 6.66 8.64
N ASP A 43 -4.16 7.68 9.18
CA ASP A 43 -5.13 7.50 10.26
C ASP A 43 -6.48 6.95 9.76
N ALA A 44 -6.56 6.56 8.48
CA ALA A 44 -7.76 6.02 7.88
C ALA A 44 -7.87 4.51 8.14
N ASN A 45 -8.97 4.08 8.74
CA ASN A 45 -9.30 2.66 8.92
C ASN A 45 -9.80 2.01 7.63
N LEU A 46 -8.93 1.94 6.61
CA LEU A 46 -9.22 1.33 5.31
C LEU A 46 -8.57 -0.07 5.20
N PRO A 47 -9.15 -0.97 4.37
CA PRO A 47 -8.55 -2.28 4.10
C PRO A 47 -7.16 -2.18 3.45
N HIS A 48 -6.29 -3.18 3.67
CA HIS A 48 -4.93 -3.18 3.13
C HIS A 48 -4.87 -3.12 1.60
N CYS A 49 -5.83 -3.76 0.91
CA CYS A 49 -5.92 -3.73 -0.55
C CYS A 49 -6.06 -2.32 -1.14
N TYR A 50 -6.67 -1.39 -0.40
CA TYR A 50 -6.71 0.02 -0.81
C TYR A 50 -5.30 0.62 -0.92
N PHE A 51 -4.45 0.37 0.09
CA PHE A 51 -3.10 0.89 0.13
C PHE A 51 -2.17 0.20 -0.88
N VAL A 52 -2.44 -1.06 -1.22
CA VAL A 52 -1.78 -1.77 -2.34
C VAL A 52 -2.05 -1.07 -3.67
N GLU A 53 -3.29 -0.68 -3.95
CA GLU A 53 -3.63 0.07 -5.16
C GLU A 53 -2.96 1.45 -5.17
N GLN A 54 -2.90 2.14 -4.03
CA GLN A 54 -2.18 3.42 -3.93
C GLN A 54 -0.67 3.25 -4.14
N ALA A 55 -0.07 2.18 -3.63
CA ALA A 55 1.33 1.84 -3.88
C ALA A 55 1.60 1.57 -5.37
N LYS A 56 0.71 0.83 -6.05
CA LYS A 56 0.79 0.60 -7.51
C LYS A 56 0.68 1.90 -8.30
N LEU A 57 -0.28 2.77 -7.97
CA LEU A 57 -0.44 4.07 -8.64
C LEU A 57 0.80 4.97 -8.45
N ARG A 58 1.44 4.92 -7.28
CA ARG A 58 2.72 5.61 -7.01
C ARG A 58 3.84 5.10 -7.90
N LEU A 59 4.01 3.79 -7.99
CA LEU A 59 5.02 3.18 -8.87
C LEU A 59 4.76 3.45 -10.35
N ALA A 60 3.50 3.49 -10.76
CA ALA A 60 3.10 3.85 -12.13
C ALA A 60 3.33 5.34 -12.45
N GLY A 61 3.81 6.15 -11.50
CA GLY A 61 4.01 7.59 -11.67
C GLY A 61 2.71 8.40 -11.71
N LEU A 62 1.57 7.78 -11.41
CA LEU A 62 0.24 8.40 -11.49
C LEU A 62 -0.12 9.24 -10.25
N HIS A 63 0.67 9.11 -9.18
CA HIS A 63 0.31 9.66 -7.86
C HIS A 63 0.89 11.06 -7.57
N GLY A 64 1.58 11.68 -8.54
CA GLY A 64 2.14 13.04 -8.38
C GLY A 64 1.11 14.18 -8.40
N ARG A 65 -0.17 13.89 -8.63
CA ARG A 65 -1.20 14.92 -8.90
C ARG A 65 -2.41 14.92 -7.96
N GLU A 66 -2.57 13.89 -7.13
CA GLU A 66 -3.80 13.69 -6.34
C GLU A 66 -3.70 14.26 -4.91
N HIS A 67 -2.49 14.59 -4.42
CA HIS A 67 -2.33 15.32 -3.14
C HIS A 67 -2.51 16.84 -3.31
N ARG A 68 -3.41 17.23 -4.23
CA ARG A 68 -4.04 18.55 -4.25
C ARG A 68 -5.52 18.31 -3.96
N THR A 69 -5.80 18.25 -2.67
CA THR A 69 -7.09 18.55 -2.03
C THR A 69 -8.05 19.27 -2.99
N ASN A 70 -9.16 18.62 -3.37
CA ASN A 70 -10.39 19.18 -3.99
C ASN A 70 -10.77 18.79 -5.44
N ASP A 71 -10.03 18.00 -6.23
CA ASP A 71 -10.38 17.81 -7.67
C ASP A 71 -10.70 16.39 -8.14
N ALA A 72 -11.04 15.47 -7.23
CA ALA A 72 -11.41 14.09 -7.57
C ALA A 72 -12.76 13.93 -8.32
N HIS A 73 -13.35 15.02 -8.82
CA HIS A 73 -14.57 14.96 -9.64
C HIS A 73 -14.31 15.15 -11.14
N LYS A 74 -13.05 15.29 -11.60
CA LYS A 74 -12.80 15.78 -12.97
C LYS A 74 -11.73 15.09 -13.81
N MET A 75 -11.33 13.85 -13.52
CA MET A 75 -10.32 13.16 -14.34
C MET A 75 -10.68 11.75 -14.84
N VAL A 76 -11.97 11.43 -15.00
CA VAL A 76 -12.37 10.40 -15.97
C VAL A 76 -12.56 11.08 -17.33
N SER A 77 -11.45 11.26 -18.04
CA SER A 77 -11.49 11.49 -19.48
C SER A 77 -11.23 10.15 -20.17
N LYS A 78 -12.30 9.45 -20.54
CA LYS A 78 -12.49 8.97 -21.91
C LYS A 78 -13.83 8.27 -22.15
N ASN A 79 -14.40 8.69 -23.28
CA ASN A 79 -15.33 7.99 -24.14
C ASN A 79 -16.82 8.10 -23.79
N THR A 80 -17.45 9.12 -24.36
CA THR A 80 -18.86 9.11 -24.73
C THR A 80 -19.15 7.92 -25.66
N VAL A 81 -19.37 6.74 -25.08
CA VAL A 81 -20.21 5.72 -25.72
C VAL A 81 -21.61 6.05 -25.26
N ASN A 82 -22.39 6.62 -26.19
CA ASN A 82 -23.79 6.93 -26.00
C ASN A 82 -24.57 5.62 -25.75
N GLY A 83 -24.73 5.27 -24.47
CA GLY A 83 -25.57 4.16 -24.03
C GLY A 83 -25.19 3.70 -22.63
N PRO A 84 -26.17 3.47 -21.72
CA PRO A 84 -25.88 2.88 -20.42
C PRO A 84 -25.51 1.40 -20.61
N SER A 85 -24.23 1.09 -20.82
CA SER A 85 -23.68 -0.29 -20.76
C SER A 85 -23.60 -0.83 -19.32
N SER A 86 -24.45 -0.30 -18.44
CA SER A 86 -24.51 -0.69 -17.05
C SER A 86 -25.55 -1.78 -16.88
N VAL A 87 -25.12 -2.95 -16.41
CA VAL A 87 -26.03 -4.05 -16.02
C VAL A 87 -27.10 -3.59 -15.02
N PHE A 88 -26.81 -2.55 -14.24
CA PHE A 88 -27.75 -1.95 -13.31
C PHE A 88 -28.89 -1.20 -14.03
N TYR A 89 -28.63 -0.60 -15.20
CA TYR A 89 -29.66 0.06 -16.00
C TYR A 89 -30.62 -0.95 -16.64
N ALA A 90 -30.08 -2.09 -17.10
CA ALA A 90 -30.90 -3.18 -17.65
C ALA A 90 -31.89 -3.77 -16.64
N TRP A 91 -31.59 -3.70 -15.34
CA TRP A 91 -32.47 -4.18 -14.27
C TRP A 91 -33.47 -3.13 -13.78
N ALA A 92 -33.30 -1.86 -14.17
CA ALA A 92 -34.11 -0.75 -13.70
C ALA A 92 -35.22 -0.35 -14.69
N MET A 93 -35.33 -1.02 -15.84
CA MET A 93 -36.39 -0.77 -16.81
C MET A 93 -37.57 -1.73 -16.55
N PRO A 94 -38.77 -1.23 -16.20
CA PRO A 94 -39.99 -2.05 -16.21
C PRO A 94 -40.44 -2.29 -17.66
N GLU A 95 -40.85 -3.53 -17.98
CA GLU A 95 -41.47 -3.91 -19.26
C GLU A 95 -42.80 -3.19 -19.50
#